data_AF-A0A7C9FGZ6-F1
#
_entry.id   AF-A0A7C9FGZ6-F1
#
_cell.length_a   1.000
_cell.length_b   1.000
_cell.length_c   1.000
_cell.angle_alpha   90.00
_cell.angle_beta   90.00
_cell.angle_gamma   90.00
#
_symmetry.space_group_name_H-M   'P 1'
#
loop_
_entity.id
_entity.type
_entity.pdbx_description
1 polymer ?
#
loop_
_entity_poly.entity_id
_entity_poly.type
_entity_poly.pdbx_seq_one_letter_code
_entity_poly.pdbx_strand_id
1 'polypeptide(L)'
;ERSGDKGVSESDHPPQLPPEYPSTDVVLRGPAEWRKCVMTEAEFGSGITFNERVRITRNTCDAMGIRTCGEIEGAFCDYMSRHLDKPILLSGPVLPDPNTAVPLDPKWAEW
;
A
#
# COMPACT_ATOMS: atom_id res chain seq x y z
N GLU A 1 -23.44 -11.56 -16.72
CA GLU A 1 -23.29 -10.87 -18.02
C GLU A 1 -21.89 -10.26 -18.09
N ARG A 2 -21.21 -10.40 -19.23
CA ARG A 2 -19.88 -9.83 -19.48
C ARG A 2 -19.98 -8.30 -19.36
N SER A 3 -19.43 -7.72 -18.30
CA SER A 3 -19.22 -6.28 -18.24
C SER A 3 -18.06 -5.93 -19.17
N GLY A 4 -18.38 -5.14 -20.18
CA GLY A 4 -17.53 -4.88 -21.34
C GLY A 4 -16.18 -4.27 -21.00
N ASP A 5 -15.20 -4.69 -21.79
CA ASP A 5 -13.94 -3.99 -22.02
C ASP A 5 -14.25 -2.58 -22.54
N LYS A 6 -14.22 -1.58 -21.66
CA LYS A 6 -14.13 -0.19 -22.07
C LYS A 6 -12.65 0.11 -22.28
N GLY A 7 -12.22 0.08 -23.53
CA GLY A 7 -10.90 0.54 -23.93
C GLY A 7 -10.63 1.93 -23.36
N VAL A 8 -9.50 2.06 -22.68
CA VAL A 8 -9.04 3.34 -22.13
C VAL A 8 -8.54 4.19 -23.30
N SER A 9 -9.24 5.28 -23.61
CA SER A 9 -8.79 6.26 -24.59
C SER A 9 -7.64 7.10 -24.01
N GLU A 10 -6.68 7.47 -24.85
CA GLU A 10 -5.49 8.30 -24.56
C GLU A 10 -5.81 9.68 -23.92
N SER A 11 -7.08 10.09 -23.89
CA SER A 11 -7.58 11.32 -23.29
C SER A 11 -8.01 11.24 -21.82
N ASP A 12 -7.85 10.08 -21.15
CA ASP A 12 -8.11 10.01 -19.71
C ASP A 12 -6.98 10.72 -18.96
N HIS A 13 -7.26 11.92 -18.45
CA HIS A 13 -6.37 12.64 -17.54
C HIS A 13 -5.86 11.68 -16.45
N PRO A 14 -4.56 11.75 -16.07
CA PRO A 14 -4.05 10.89 -15.02
C PRO A 14 -4.90 11.09 -13.76
N PRO A 15 -5.23 10.00 -13.04
CA PRO A 15 -6.02 10.11 -11.82
C PRO A 15 -5.38 11.16 -10.90
N GLN A 16 -6.19 12.04 -10.32
CA GLN A 16 -5.67 13.04 -9.39
C GLN A 16 -5.41 12.40 -8.03
N LEU A 17 -4.33 12.82 -7.36
CA LEU A 17 -4.09 12.41 -5.99
C LEU A 17 -5.27 12.84 -5.11
N PRO A 18 -5.62 12.02 -4.10
CA PRO A 18 -6.61 12.44 -3.12
C PRO A 18 -6.22 13.78 -2.49
N PRO A 19 -7.20 14.62 -2.12
CA PRO A 19 -6.94 15.81 -1.34
C PRO A 19 -6.12 15.47 -0.09
N GLU A 20 -5.14 16.31 0.24
CA GLU A 20 -4.27 16.16 1.41
C GLU A 20 -3.33 14.94 1.38
N TYR A 21 -3.16 14.29 0.22
CA TYR A 21 -2.17 13.24 0.08
C TYR A 21 -0.77 13.79 0.44
N PRO A 22 0.00 13.10 1.29
CA PRO A 22 1.16 13.70 1.98
C PRO A 22 2.41 13.80 1.11
N SER A 23 2.38 13.34 -0.14
CA SER A 23 3.50 13.40 -1.07
C SER A 23 3.09 14.04 -2.40
N THR A 24 3.93 14.95 -2.89
CA THR A 24 3.77 15.58 -4.21
C THR A 24 4.49 14.82 -5.31
N ASP A 25 5.32 13.83 -4.96
CA ASP A 25 6.17 13.10 -5.91
C ASP A 25 5.45 11.89 -6.53
N VAL A 26 4.33 11.46 -5.93
CA VAL A 26 3.56 10.31 -6.42
C VAL A 26 2.80 10.69 -7.70
N VAL A 27 3.11 9.98 -8.78
CA VAL A 27 2.40 10.10 -10.06
C VAL A 27 1.46 8.92 -10.22
N LEU A 28 0.15 9.16 -10.15
CA LEU A 28 -0.84 8.15 -10.48
C LEU A 28 -0.84 7.95 -12.00
N ARG A 29 -0.38 6.77 -12.42
CA ARG A 29 -0.52 6.34 -13.80
C ARG A 29 -1.90 5.70 -13.98
N GLY A 30 -2.45 5.79 -15.19
CA GLY A 30 -3.83 5.41 -15.50
C GLY A 30 -4.19 3.96 -15.12
N PRO A 31 -5.46 3.57 -15.29
CA PRO A 31 -6.01 2.30 -14.80
C PRO A 31 -5.25 1.03 -15.23
N ALA A 32 -4.46 1.09 -16.30
CA ALA A 32 -3.66 -0.03 -16.77
C ALA A 32 -2.48 -0.37 -15.86
N GLU A 33 -1.89 0.59 -15.14
CA GLU A 33 -0.68 0.33 -14.34
C GLU A 33 -0.97 -0.41 -13.03
N TRP A 34 -2.05 -0.08 -12.33
CA TRP A 34 -2.38 -0.79 -11.09
C TRP A 34 -2.86 -2.22 -11.36
N ARG A 35 -3.46 -2.49 -12.53
CA ARG A 35 -3.80 -3.86 -12.97
C ARG A 35 -2.57 -4.76 -13.16
N LYS A 36 -1.38 -4.17 -13.34
CA LYS A 36 -0.11 -4.95 -13.36
C LYS A 36 0.25 -5.50 -11.99
N CYS A 37 -0.33 -5.01 -10.89
CA CYS A 37 -0.24 -5.68 -9.61
C CYS A 37 -1.13 -6.93 -9.64
N VAL A 38 -0.54 -8.04 -10.10
CA VAL A 38 -1.18 -9.37 -10.29
C VAL A 38 -2.05 -9.79 -9.11
N MET A 39 -1.66 -9.41 -7.90
CA MET A 39 -2.39 -9.75 -6.68
C MET A 39 -3.76 -9.08 -6.58
N THR A 40 -3.96 -7.89 -7.16
CA THR A 40 -5.13 -7.05 -6.89
C THR A 40 -6.44 -7.66 -7.37
N GLU A 41 -6.41 -8.31 -8.55
CA GLU A 41 -7.56 -8.99 -9.15
C GLU A 41 -7.60 -10.49 -8.81
N ALA A 42 -6.61 -11.01 -8.10
CA ALA A 42 -6.56 -12.42 -7.75
C ALA A 42 -7.70 -12.82 -6.81
N GLU A 43 -8.35 -13.94 -7.12
CA GLU A 43 -9.37 -14.56 -6.27
C GLU A 43 -8.81 -15.79 -5.56
N PHE A 44 -9.30 -16.03 -4.33
CA PHE A 44 -8.87 -17.16 -3.49
C PHE A 44 -10.05 -18.07 -3.14
N GLY A 45 -10.85 -18.44 -4.14
CA GLY A 45 -11.91 -19.46 -4.03
C GLY A 45 -13.22 -19.04 -3.37
N SER A 46 -13.39 -17.76 -3.00
CA SER A 46 -14.62 -17.27 -2.35
C SER A 46 -15.33 -16.16 -3.14
N GLY A 47 -15.01 -15.97 -4.42
CA GLY A 47 -15.65 -14.98 -5.29
C GLY A 47 -15.41 -13.51 -4.91
N ILE A 48 -14.43 -13.23 -4.06
CA ILE A 48 -13.96 -11.86 -3.77
C ILE A 48 -12.47 -11.77 -4.10
N THR A 49 -12.10 -10.66 -4.74
CA THR A 49 -10.71 -10.36 -5.10
C THR A 49 -9.90 -9.99 -3.87
N PHE A 50 -8.57 -10.05 -3.99
CA PHE A 50 -7.67 -9.55 -2.95
C PHE A 50 -7.96 -8.10 -2.57
N ASN A 51 -8.20 -7.23 -3.56
CA ASN A 51 -8.51 -5.83 -3.30
C ASN A 51 -9.77 -5.66 -2.47
N GLU A 52 -10.83 -6.42 -2.78
CA GLU A 52 -12.07 -6.38 -2.04
C GLU A 52 -11.87 -6.86 -0.58
N ARG A 53 -11.05 -7.89 -0.37
CA ARG A 53 -10.66 -8.33 0.98
C ARG A 53 -9.96 -7.24 1.78
N VAL A 54 -8.98 -6.56 1.17
CA VAL A 54 -8.25 -5.46 1.81
C VAL A 54 -9.21 -4.32 2.14
N ARG A 55 -10.10 -3.95 1.21
CA ARG A 55 -11.10 -2.91 1.39
C ARG A 55 -12.06 -3.24 2.55
N ILE A 56 -12.60 -4.45 2.58
CA ILE A 56 -13.48 -4.91 3.66
C ILE A 56 -12.74 -4.84 4.99
N THR A 57 -11.54 -5.42 5.08
CA THR A 57 -10.74 -5.45 6.31
C THR A 57 -10.46 -4.05 6.84
N ARG A 58 -10.05 -3.13 5.96
CA ARG A 58 -9.81 -1.72 6.29
C ARG A 58 -11.07 -1.06 6.88
N ASN A 59 -12.24 -1.37 6.34
CA ASN A 59 -13.49 -0.75 6.77
C ASN A 59 -14.05 -1.37 8.06
N THR A 60 -13.80 -2.65 8.34
CA THR A 60 -14.41 -3.36 9.49
C THR A 60 -13.53 -3.46 10.73
N CYS A 61 -12.22 -3.22 10.65
CA CYS A 61 -11.32 -3.26 11.82
C CYS A 61 -11.47 -2.03 12.73
N ASP A 62 -11.13 -2.17 14.01
CA ASP A 62 -11.09 -1.05 14.96
C ASP A 62 -9.77 -0.26 14.91
N ALA A 63 -8.68 -0.89 14.47
CA ALA A 63 -7.36 -0.29 14.29
C ALA A 63 -6.54 -1.06 13.23
N MET A 64 -5.52 -0.42 12.65
CA MET A 64 -4.61 -1.08 11.70
C MET A 64 -3.18 -1.06 12.21
N GLY A 65 -2.55 -2.24 12.24
CA GLY A 65 -1.11 -2.38 12.47
C GLY A 65 -0.33 -2.30 11.17
N ILE A 66 0.66 -1.40 11.10
CA ILE A 66 1.54 -1.26 9.93
C ILE A 66 2.99 -1.51 10.36
N ARG A 67 3.68 -2.34 9.58
CA ARG A 67 5.10 -2.64 9.78
C ARG A 67 5.96 -1.51 9.22
N THR A 68 6.00 -0.41 9.94
CA THR A 68 6.75 0.80 9.58
C THR A 68 7.06 1.62 10.83
N CYS A 69 7.75 2.74 10.67
CA CYS A 69 7.98 3.72 11.73
C CYS A 69 7.66 5.14 11.26
N GLY A 70 7.50 6.05 12.22
CA GLY A 70 7.11 7.43 11.95
C GLY A 70 8.15 8.19 11.13
N GLU A 71 9.42 7.86 11.29
CA GLU A 71 10.54 8.46 10.55
C GLU A 71 10.45 8.20 9.04
N ILE A 72 9.91 7.05 8.63
CA ILE A 72 9.83 6.64 7.22
C ILE A 72 8.46 6.99 6.63
N GLU A 73 7.37 6.67 7.33
CA GLU A 73 6.01 6.76 6.78
C GLU A 73 5.05 7.59 7.65
N GLY A 74 5.54 8.40 8.59
CA GLY A 74 4.70 9.16 9.53
C GLY A 74 3.62 9.99 8.86
N ALA A 75 3.99 10.82 7.87
CA ALA A 75 3.02 11.68 7.16
C ALA A 75 1.94 10.86 6.41
N PHE A 76 2.31 9.69 5.88
CA PHE A 76 1.36 8.77 5.26
C PHE A 76 0.44 8.09 6.28
N CYS A 77 0.99 7.68 7.41
CA CYS A 77 0.22 7.09 8.50
C CYS A 77 -0.77 8.10 9.10
N ASP A 78 -0.38 9.36 9.26
CA ASP A 78 -1.25 10.43 9.75
C ASP A 78 -2.38 10.73 8.75
N TYR A 79 -2.06 10.78 7.45
CA TYR A 79 -3.07 10.89 6.39
C TYR A 79 -4.05 9.72 6.43
N MET A 80 -3.55 8.48 6.53
CA MET A 80 -4.37 7.27 6.60
C MET A 80 -5.26 7.24 7.84
N SER A 81 -4.73 7.62 9.00
CA SER A 81 -5.47 7.68 10.26
C SER A 81 -6.65 8.65 10.17
N ARG A 82 -6.42 9.86 9.64
CA ARG A 82 -7.47 10.87 9.40
C ARG A 82 -8.48 10.41 8.35
N HIS A 83 -8.01 9.84 7.24
CA HIS A 83 -8.88 9.43 6.14
C HIS A 83 -9.79 8.25 6.50
N LEU A 84 -9.34 7.38 7.41
CA LEU A 84 -10.07 6.18 7.81
C LEU A 84 -10.78 6.33 9.14
N ASP A 85 -10.54 7.44 9.84
CA ASP A 85 -11.01 7.71 11.19
C ASP A 85 -10.68 6.57 12.17
N LYS A 86 -9.45 6.07 12.07
CA LYS A 86 -8.98 4.87 12.80
C LYS A 86 -7.56 5.03 13.32
N PRO A 87 -7.24 4.44 14.49
CA PRO A 87 -5.87 4.36 14.97
C PRO A 87 -4.98 3.54 14.04
N ILE A 88 -3.80 4.09 13.76
CA ILE A 88 -2.70 3.39 13.07
C ILE A 88 -1.61 3.06 14.09
N LEU A 89 -1.31 1.78 14.25
CA LEU A 89 -0.32 1.28 15.21
C LEU A 89 0.95 0.91 14.44
N LEU A 90 2.07 1.55 14.79
CA LEU A 90 3.36 1.32 14.13
C LEU A 90 4.16 0.29 14.91
N SER A 91 4.44 -0.87 14.29
CA SER A 91 5.25 -1.90 14.94
C SER A 91 6.76 -1.63 14.86
N GLY A 92 7.18 -0.56 14.19
CA GLY A 92 8.55 -0.31 13.81
C GLY A 92 9.01 -1.16 12.62
N PRO A 93 10.20 -0.88 12.08
CA PRO A 93 10.88 -1.81 11.20
C PRO A 93 11.19 -3.05 12.04
N VAL A 94 10.58 -4.19 11.70
CA VAL A 94 10.78 -5.47 12.43
C VAL A 94 12.16 -6.01 12.07
N LEU A 95 13.19 -5.33 12.57
CA LEU A 95 14.59 -5.67 12.36
C LEU A 95 14.95 -6.83 13.29
N PRO A 96 15.78 -7.79 12.82
CA PRO A 96 16.29 -8.83 13.68
C PRO A 96 17.13 -8.23 14.81
N ASP A 97 17.19 -8.93 15.95
CA ASP A 97 18.07 -8.54 17.04
C ASP A 97 19.52 -8.47 16.51
N PRO A 98 20.25 -7.36 16.73
CA PRO A 98 21.63 -7.21 16.27
C PRO A 98 22.55 -8.35 16.71
N ASN A 99 22.29 -8.95 17.87
CA ASN A 99 23.05 -10.09 18.42
C ASN A 99 22.72 -11.42 17.73
N THR A 100 21.64 -11.47 16.95
CA THR A 100 21.23 -12.61 16.12
C THR A 100 21.48 -12.36 14.63
N ALA A 101 21.96 -11.17 14.28
CA ALA A 101 22.23 -10.81 12.89
C ALA A 101 23.39 -11.64 12.35
N VAL A 102 23.19 -12.24 11.18
CA VAL A 102 24.27 -12.90 10.44
C VAL A 102 25.33 -11.84 10.09
N PRO A 103 26.63 -12.13 10.27
CA PRO A 103 27.68 -11.20 9.89
C PRO A 103 27.49 -10.73 8.44
N LEU A 104 27.60 -9.43 8.22
CA LEU A 104 27.57 -8.87 6.87
C LEU A 104 28.71 -9.46 6.04
N ASP A 105 28.47 -9.69 4.75
CA ASP A 105 29.54 -9.98 3.79
C ASP A 105 30.58 -8.85 3.87
N PRO A 106 31.90 -9.16 3.90
CA PRO A 106 32.96 -8.16 4.02
C PRO A 106 32.79 -6.94 3.11
N LYS A 107 32.26 -7.12 1.90
CA LYS A 107 32.03 -6.01 0.95
C LYS A 107 31.00 -4.97 1.43
N TRP A 108 30.09 -5.36 2.32
CA TRP A 108 29.07 -4.48 2.91
C TRP A 108 29.47 -3.98 4.29
N ALA A 109 30.41 -4.65 4.96
CA ALA A 109 30.90 -4.26 6.28
C ALA A 109 31.85 -3.05 6.23
N GLU A 110 32.50 -2.82 5.09
CA GLU A 110 33.50 -1.74 4.89
C GLU A 110 32.97 -0.56 4.06
N TRP A 111 31.64 -0.45 3.86
CA TRP A 111 31.05 0.61 3.04
C TRP A 111 31.02 1.97 3.75
#